data_AF-A0A497MNU8-F1
#
_entry.id   AF-A0A497MNU8-F1
#
_cell.length_a   1.000
_cell.length_b   1.000
_cell.length_c   1.000
_cell.angle_alpha   90.00
_cell.angle_beta   90.00
_cell.angle_gamma   90.00
#
_symmetry.space_group_name_H-M   'P 1'
#
loop_
_entity.id
_entity.type
_entity.pdbx_description
1 polymer ?
#
loop_
_entity_poly.entity_id
_entity_poly.type
_entity_poly.pdbx_seq_one_letter_code
_entity_poly.pdbx_strand_id
1 'polypeptide(L)'
;MYRTTTITLEVVEAAAAAPAAAPAPAPAPTAEDIISNPEEGAESLENLVAQGRVDEAVDVLEEAAQTDPAAAAEALVGMDNDAAAEVLEEMAEDVAADLIQEAVLLGEVEDIANVVELMDPVQAAEVFDVLATENPEVAAQVLAHVSPASRAMILANVARLPSTPDKAAAILEEMSIDKAVEAIEHMVKMKYLSEAADILYYVSDETLAQIWAGMAETYKNKLIPYMHADTLAKLKLLFKAKKANLLILPAGAVKTVSYVEETGVEFKVSAVKPTAGVVKACQYVVNPKEEASLPEAVSLKKFLYLSALFPEDTVSQITATIHYTDKEMAGVLEFTITVYKYDHDSNSWIPIETTVDETENTATITLTEPGIYALGGI
;
A
#
# COMPACT_ATOMS: atom_id res chain seq x y z
N MET A 1 6.96 -77.37 73.60
CA MET A 1 8.15 -76.77 72.97
C MET A 1 7.79 -76.56 71.50
N TYR A 2 7.33 -75.36 71.12
CA TYR A 2 6.90 -75.10 69.74
C TYR A 2 8.10 -74.57 68.95
N ARG A 3 8.43 -75.24 67.85
CA ARG A 3 9.49 -74.82 66.94
C ARG A 3 8.94 -73.74 66.02
N THR A 4 9.52 -72.55 66.10
CA THR A 4 9.24 -71.45 65.18
C THR A 4 10.11 -71.61 63.94
N THR A 5 9.50 -71.60 62.75
CA THR A 5 10.21 -71.52 61.47
C THR A 5 9.98 -70.13 60.90
N THR A 6 11.06 -69.40 60.64
CA THR A 6 11.01 -68.10 59.95
C THR A 6 11.14 -68.34 58.45
N ILE A 7 10.19 -67.84 57.67
CA ILE A 7 10.23 -67.83 56.20
C ILE A 7 10.51 -66.39 55.77
N THR A 8 11.56 -66.19 54.98
CA THR A 8 11.87 -64.92 54.35
C THR A 8 11.38 -64.98 52.90
N LEU A 9 10.48 -64.06 52.55
CA LEU A 9 9.99 -63.88 51.17
C LEU A 9 10.66 -62.63 50.60
N GLU A 10 11.33 -62.78 49.46
CA GLU A 10 11.90 -61.68 48.70
C GLU A 10 10.96 -61.39 47.52
N VAL A 11 10.35 -60.21 47.52
CA VAL A 11 9.50 -59.74 46.41
C VAL A 11 10.41 -59.04 45.41
N VAL A 12 10.67 -59.69 44.28
CA VAL A 12 11.42 -59.10 43.18
C VAL A 12 10.43 -58.31 42.32
N GLU A 13 10.56 -56.99 42.30
CA GLU A 13 9.78 -56.12 41.43
C GLU A 13 10.15 -56.43 39.97
N ALA A 14 9.14 -56.79 39.16
CA ALA A 14 9.37 -57.08 37.75
C ALA A 14 9.87 -55.81 37.06
N ALA A 15 11.03 -55.89 36.41
CA ALA A 15 11.59 -54.79 35.63
C ALA A 15 10.51 -54.27 34.66
N ALA A 16 10.18 -52.98 34.76
CA ALA A 16 9.27 -52.32 33.84
C ALA A 16 9.77 -52.59 32.41
N ALA A 17 8.92 -53.17 31.57
CA ALA A 17 9.23 -53.34 30.17
C ALA A 17 9.61 -51.97 29.59
N ALA A 18 10.75 -51.91 28.89
CA ALA A 18 11.14 -50.70 28.18
C ALA A 18 9.96 -50.25 27.29
N PRO A 19 9.60 -48.96 27.27
CA PRO A 19 8.53 -48.49 26.39
C PRO A 19 8.86 -48.95 24.98
N ALA A 20 7.88 -49.58 24.32
CA ALA A 20 8.03 -50.01 22.93
C ALA A 20 8.49 -48.81 22.11
N ALA A 21 9.51 -49.02 21.26
CA ALA A 21 9.94 -48.00 20.32
C ALA A 21 8.72 -47.54 19.52
N ALA A 22 8.54 -46.22 19.39
CA ALA A 22 7.46 -45.68 18.57
C ALA A 22 7.55 -46.30 17.16
N PRO A 23 6.41 -46.68 16.56
CA PRO A 23 6.40 -47.19 15.19
C PRO A 23 7.12 -46.19 14.28
N ALA A 24 7.93 -46.70 13.34
CA ALA A 24 8.59 -45.86 12.35
C ALA A 24 7.51 -45.07 11.56
N PRO A 25 7.77 -43.80 11.23
CA PRO A 25 6.83 -43.02 10.44
C PRO A 25 6.55 -43.72 9.11
N ALA A 26 5.31 -43.60 8.62
CA ALA A 26 4.93 -44.15 7.32
C ALA A 26 5.78 -43.50 6.21
N PRO A 27 6.16 -44.25 5.16
CA PRO A 27 6.85 -43.67 4.02
C PRO A 27 5.97 -42.59 3.39
N ALA A 28 6.59 -41.53 2.86
CA ALA A 28 5.89 -40.53 2.05
C ALA A 28 5.28 -41.20 0.80
N PRO A 29 4.13 -40.71 0.29
CA PRO A 29 3.64 -41.11 -1.02
C PRO A 29 4.63 -40.69 -2.10
N THR A 30 4.57 -41.33 -3.26
CA THR A 30 5.33 -40.90 -4.44
C THR A 30 4.48 -39.98 -5.32
N ALA A 31 5.11 -39.20 -6.20
CA ALA A 31 4.39 -38.40 -7.19
C ALA A 31 3.46 -39.27 -8.07
N GLU A 32 3.84 -40.51 -8.40
CA GLU A 32 2.99 -41.44 -9.16
C GLU A 32 1.75 -41.87 -8.36
N ASP A 33 1.86 -41.97 -7.03
CA ASP A 33 0.71 -42.25 -6.16
C ASP A 33 -0.28 -41.08 -6.18
N ILE A 34 0.21 -39.83 -6.09
CA ILE A 34 -0.61 -38.60 -6.21
C ILE A 34 -1.33 -38.56 -7.56
N ILE A 35 -0.58 -38.74 -8.66
CA ILE A 35 -1.13 -38.66 -10.03
C ILE A 35 -2.17 -39.75 -10.29
N SER A 36 -1.95 -40.95 -9.75
CA SER A 36 -2.86 -42.09 -9.97
C SER A 36 -4.15 -41.99 -9.16
N ASN A 37 -4.11 -41.32 -8.00
CA ASN A 37 -5.27 -41.13 -7.14
C ASN A 37 -5.14 -39.86 -6.28
N PRO A 38 -5.52 -38.67 -6.81
CA PRO A 38 -5.36 -37.39 -6.11
C PRO A 38 -6.04 -37.33 -4.74
N GLU A 39 -7.20 -37.97 -4.57
CA GLU A 39 -7.94 -37.99 -3.30
C GLU A 39 -7.18 -38.73 -2.19
N GLU A 40 -6.68 -39.94 -2.46
CA GLU A 40 -5.82 -40.67 -1.51
C GLU A 40 -4.45 -39.98 -1.33
N GLY A 41 -3.99 -39.29 -2.38
CA GLY A 41 -2.81 -38.44 -2.34
C GLY A 41 -2.95 -37.29 -1.35
N ALA A 42 -4.08 -36.57 -1.39
CA ALA A 42 -4.40 -35.49 -0.46
C ALA A 42 -4.35 -35.95 1.00
N GLU A 43 -5.04 -37.05 1.34
CA GLU A 43 -5.01 -37.63 2.69
C GLU A 43 -3.58 -37.99 3.13
N SER A 44 -2.75 -38.48 2.19
CA SER A 44 -1.36 -38.84 2.47
C SER A 44 -0.48 -37.62 2.73
N LEU A 45 -0.69 -36.53 1.96
CA LEU A 45 0.00 -35.24 2.14
C LEU A 45 -0.41 -34.58 3.45
N GLU A 46 -1.70 -34.54 3.78
CA GLU A 46 -2.20 -34.05 5.08
C GLU A 46 -1.53 -34.78 6.26
N ASN A 47 -1.40 -36.11 6.14
CA ASN A 47 -0.75 -36.91 7.18
C ASN A 47 0.72 -36.56 7.35
N LEU A 48 1.43 -36.15 6.28
CA LEU A 48 2.80 -35.65 6.37
C LEU A 48 2.85 -34.30 7.07
N VAL A 49 1.98 -33.36 6.69
CA VAL A 49 1.87 -32.04 7.33
C VAL A 49 1.58 -32.18 8.82
N ALA A 50 0.60 -33.02 9.20
CA ALA A 50 0.27 -33.30 10.59
C ALA A 50 1.41 -33.95 11.41
N GLN A 51 2.38 -34.57 10.72
CA GLN A 51 3.60 -35.12 11.33
C GLN A 51 4.77 -34.11 11.39
N GLY A 52 4.56 -32.87 10.93
CA GLY A 52 5.59 -31.84 10.81
C GLY A 52 6.59 -32.13 9.70
N ARG A 53 6.17 -32.83 8.64
CA ARG A 53 6.98 -33.23 7.48
C ARG A 53 6.52 -32.48 6.22
N VAL A 54 6.32 -31.17 6.35
CA VAL A 54 5.82 -30.29 5.28
C VAL A 54 6.75 -30.32 4.07
N ASP A 55 8.07 -30.24 4.29
CA ASP A 55 9.08 -30.32 3.21
C ASP A 55 8.87 -31.56 2.32
N GLU A 56 8.55 -32.72 2.91
CA GLU A 56 8.30 -33.94 2.14
C GLU A 56 6.97 -33.90 1.38
N ALA A 57 5.96 -33.22 1.92
CA ALA A 57 4.70 -33.01 1.21
C ALA A 57 4.89 -32.06 0.01
N VAL A 58 5.65 -30.98 0.21
CA VAL A 58 6.04 -30.03 -0.84
C VAL A 58 6.82 -30.75 -1.94
N ASP A 59 7.92 -31.44 -1.60
CA ASP A 59 8.77 -32.14 -2.58
C ASP A 59 7.94 -33.09 -3.47
N VAL A 60 7.07 -33.90 -2.86
CA VAL A 60 6.24 -34.87 -3.59
C VAL A 60 5.21 -34.18 -4.48
N LEU A 61 4.59 -33.10 -3.99
CA LEU A 61 3.59 -32.36 -4.75
C LEU A 61 4.21 -31.57 -5.91
N GLU A 62 5.40 -30.99 -5.72
CA GLU A 62 6.16 -30.34 -6.79
C GLU A 62 6.58 -31.35 -7.87
N GLU A 63 7.05 -32.54 -7.48
CA GLU A 63 7.35 -33.62 -8.43
C GLU A 63 6.11 -34.07 -9.22
N ALA A 64 4.95 -34.15 -8.56
CA ALA A 64 3.68 -34.43 -9.23
C ALA A 64 3.30 -33.31 -10.19
N ALA A 65 3.41 -32.05 -9.77
CA ALA A 65 3.09 -30.87 -10.59
C ALA A 65 3.93 -30.80 -11.87
N GLN A 66 5.20 -31.21 -11.83
CA GLN A 66 6.05 -31.26 -13.02
C GLN A 66 5.59 -32.28 -14.07
N THR A 67 4.83 -33.30 -13.65
CA THR A 67 4.40 -34.40 -14.52
C THR A 67 2.95 -34.25 -14.95
N ASP A 68 2.07 -33.95 -14.00
CA ASP A 68 0.63 -33.73 -14.20
C ASP A 68 0.13 -32.63 -13.23
N PRO A 69 0.20 -31.35 -13.64
CA PRO A 69 -0.25 -30.22 -12.82
C PRO A 69 -1.71 -30.34 -12.37
N ALA A 70 -2.58 -30.91 -13.20
CA ALA A 70 -4.00 -31.03 -12.89
C ALA A 70 -4.24 -31.99 -11.72
N ALA A 71 -3.58 -33.14 -11.74
CA ALA A 71 -3.66 -34.11 -10.65
C ALA A 71 -3.04 -33.56 -9.35
N ALA A 72 -1.94 -32.81 -9.44
CA ALA A 72 -1.34 -32.15 -8.30
C ALA A 72 -2.26 -31.07 -7.72
N ALA A 73 -2.90 -30.25 -8.56
CA ALA A 73 -3.86 -29.24 -8.12
C ALA A 73 -5.11 -29.87 -7.47
N GLU A 74 -5.63 -30.97 -8.04
CA GLU A 74 -6.75 -31.72 -7.45
C GLU A 74 -6.37 -32.30 -6.08
N ALA A 75 -5.15 -32.84 -5.94
CA ALA A 75 -4.66 -33.32 -4.65
C ALA A 75 -4.50 -32.19 -3.64
N LEU A 76 -3.92 -31.05 -4.05
CA LEU A 76 -3.75 -29.87 -3.19
C LEU A 76 -5.09 -29.35 -2.67
N VAL A 77 -6.07 -29.18 -3.57
CA VAL A 77 -7.42 -28.70 -3.21
C VAL A 77 -8.19 -29.74 -2.39
N GLY A 78 -7.91 -31.02 -2.59
CA GLY A 78 -8.50 -32.10 -1.82
C GLY A 78 -7.99 -32.19 -0.37
N MET A 79 -6.89 -31.52 -0.04
CA MET A 79 -6.37 -31.46 1.33
C MET A 79 -7.24 -30.56 2.23
N ASP A 80 -7.17 -30.79 3.54
CA ASP A 80 -7.63 -29.81 4.52
C ASP A 80 -6.96 -28.45 4.28
N ASN A 81 -7.78 -27.38 4.30
CA ASN A 81 -7.33 -26.05 3.89
C ASN A 81 -6.14 -25.53 4.71
N ASP A 82 -6.04 -25.86 6.01
CA ASP A 82 -4.90 -25.43 6.83
C ASP A 82 -3.61 -26.13 6.36
N ALA A 83 -3.70 -27.43 6.04
CA ALA A 83 -2.56 -28.20 5.54
C ALA A 83 -2.16 -27.79 4.12
N ALA A 84 -3.13 -27.53 3.25
CA ALA A 84 -2.89 -27.04 1.89
C ALA A 84 -2.20 -25.67 1.91
N ALA A 85 -2.61 -24.78 2.83
CA ALA A 85 -2.01 -23.46 2.98
C ALA A 85 -0.55 -23.59 3.42
N GLU A 86 -0.25 -24.42 4.43
CA GLU A 86 1.11 -24.66 4.90
C GLU A 86 2.01 -25.25 3.79
N VAL A 87 1.46 -26.11 2.92
CA VAL A 87 2.18 -26.61 1.74
C VAL A 87 2.45 -25.50 0.70
N LEU A 88 1.45 -24.68 0.37
CA LEU A 88 1.63 -23.57 -0.57
C LEU A 88 2.61 -22.50 -0.05
N GLU A 89 2.67 -22.30 1.26
CA GLU A 89 3.55 -21.33 1.92
C GLU A 89 5.04 -21.70 1.85
N GLU A 90 5.36 -23.00 1.88
CA GLU A 90 6.74 -23.51 1.85
C GLU A 90 7.19 -23.93 0.43
N MET A 91 6.25 -24.00 -0.52
CA MET A 91 6.50 -24.32 -1.93
C MET A 91 7.18 -23.16 -2.67
N ALA A 92 7.92 -23.48 -3.73
CA ALA A 92 8.41 -22.46 -4.64
C ALA A 92 7.25 -21.62 -5.23
N GLU A 93 7.41 -20.29 -5.22
CA GLU A 93 6.35 -19.32 -5.56
C GLU A 93 5.78 -19.54 -6.97
N ASP A 94 6.62 -19.95 -7.92
CA ASP A 94 6.24 -20.27 -9.29
C ASP A 94 5.39 -21.55 -9.39
N VAL A 95 5.76 -22.60 -8.67
CA VAL A 95 4.97 -23.83 -8.62
C VAL A 95 3.65 -23.61 -7.89
N ALA A 96 3.65 -22.87 -6.79
CA ALA A 96 2.44 -22.50 -6.07
C ALA A 96 1.47 -21.69 -6.96
N ALA A 97 1.99 -20.72 -7.71
CA ALA A 97 1.22 -19.95 -8.67
C ALA A 97 0.62 -20.83 -9.78
N ASP A 98 1.41 -21.74 -10.36
CA ASP A 98 0.95 -22.69 -11.38
C ASP A 98 -0.17 -23.60 -10.85
N LEU A 99 -0.05 -24.13 -9.64
CA LEU A 99 -1.07 -24.97 -9.03
C LEU A 99 -2.36 -24.20 -8.71
N ILE A 100 -2.27 -22.96 -8.24
CA ILE A 100 -3.44 -22.10 -8.04
C ILE A 100 -4.14 -21.85 -9.39
N GLN A 101 -3.37 -21.56 -10.43
CA GLN A 101 -3.93 -21.37 -11.77
C GLN A 101 -4.63 -22.63 -12.28
N GLU A 102 -4.02 -23.80 -12.10
CA GLU A 102 -4.60 -25.06 -12.53
C GLU A 102 -5.88 -25.40 -11.74
N ALA A 103 -5.91 -25.15 -10.43
CA ALA A 103 -7.12 -25.31 -9.62
C ALA A 103 -8.28 -24.44 -10.16
N VAL A 104 -8.01 -23.21 -10.58
CA VAL A 104 -9.01 -22.35 -11.22
C VAL A 104 -9.48 -22.92 -12.57
N LEU A 105 -8.57 -23.50 -13.37
CA LEU A 105 -8.92 -24.16 -14.64
C LEU A 105 -9.79 -25.40 -14.45
N LEU A 106 -9.59 -26.13 -13.34
CA LEU A 106 -10.43 -27.26 -12.94
C LEU A 106 -11.81 -26.83 -12.42
N GLY A 107 -12.00 -25.54 -12.13
CA GLY A 107 -13.25 -24.99 -11.61
C GLY A 107 -13.32 -24.91 -10.09
N GLU A 108 -12.20 -25.18 -9.40
CA GLU A 108 -12.10 -25.23 -7.94
C GLU A 108 -11.71 -23.87 -7.33
N VAL A 109 -12.21 -22.79 -7.92
CA VAL A 109 -11.86 -21.40 -7.51
C VAL A 109 -12.27 -21.08 -6.08
N GLU A 110 -13.40 -21.63 -5.60
CA GLU A 110 -13.87 -21.40 -4.23
C GLU A 110 -12.97 -22.13 -3.22
N ASP A 111 -12.54 -23.35 -3.54
CA ASP A 111 -11.73 -24.15 -2.63
C ASP A 111 -10.29 -23.63 -2.54
N ILE A 112 -9.66 -23.31 -3.68
CA ILE A 112 -8.33 -22.69 -3.64
C ILE A 112 -8.36 -21.30 -2.97
N ALA A 113 -9.47 -20.56 -3.08
CA ALA A 113 -9.63 -19.31 -2.34
C ALA A 113 -9.74 -19.55 -0.81
N ASN A 114 -10.35 -20.65 -0.36
CA ASN A 114 -10.37 -21.01 1.06
C ASN A 114 -8.96 -21.35 1.57
N VAL A 115 -8.12 -21.99 0.75
CA VAL A 115 -6.71 -22.23 1.07
C VAL A 115 -5.95 -20.89 1.17
N VAL A 116 -6.07 -20.03 0.14
CA VAL A 116 -5.41 -18.71 0.13
C VAL A 116 -5.85 -17.80 1.28
N GLU A 117 -7.09 -17.93 1.75
CA GLU A 117 -7.60 -17.19 2.93
C GLU A 117 -6.83 -17.53 4.22
N LEU A 118 -6.28 -18.75 4.31
CA LEU A 118 -5.56 -19.25 5.47
C LEU A 118 -4.05 -19.04 5.38
N MET A 119 -3.52 -18.74 4.19
CA MET A 119 -2.11 -18.47 3.99
C MET A 119 -1.63 -17.23 4.77
N ASP A 120 -0.36 -17.22 5.18
CA ASP A 120 0.30 -16.02 5.64
C ASP A 120 0.22 -14.94 4.54
N PRO A 121 -0.26 -13.73 4.85
CA PRO A 121 -0.51 -12.72 3.84
C PRO A 121 0.74 -12.18 3.14
N VAL A 122 1.94 -12.44 3.67
CA VAL A 122 3.22 -12.09 3.02
C VAL A 122 3.58 -13.17 2.02
N GLN A 123 3.53 -14.45 2.40
CA GLN A 123 3.77 -15.57 1.47
C GLN A 123 2.74 -15.60 0.35
N ALA A 124 1.46 -15.39 0.68
CA ALA A 124 0.42 -15.24 -0.34
C ALA A 124 0.74 -14.09 -1.30
N ALA A 125 1.28 -12.97 -0.82
CA ALA A 125 1.63 -11.86 -1.70
C ALA A 125 2.79 -12.20 -2.66
N GLU A 126 3.75 -13.03 -2.25
CA GLU A 126 4.86 -13.49 -3.11
C GLU A 126 4.33 -14.40 -4.23
N VAL A 127 3.43 -15.34 -3.91
CA VAL A 127 2.75 -16.16 -4.93
C VAL A 127 1.89 -15.31 -5.87
N PHE A 128 1.14 -14.35 -5.32
CA PHE A 128 0.32 -13.44 -6.10
C PHE A 128 1.12 -12.44 -6.94
N ASP A 129 2.39 -12.18 -6.60
CA ASP A 129 3.32 -11.42 -7.43
C ASP A 129 3.61 -12.14 -8.76
N VAL A 130 3.81 -13.46 -8.68
CA VAL A 130 4.00 -14.34 -9.84
C VAL A 130 2.69 -14.42 -10.63
N LEU A 131 1.58 -14.78 -9.99
CA LEU A 131 0.26 -14.88 -10.63
C LEU A 131 -0.15 -13.59 -11.35
N ALA A 132 0.05 -12.42 -10.73
CA ALA A 132 -0.29 -11.14 -11.37
C ALA A 132 0.56 -10.83 -12.59
N THR A 133 1.78 -11.35 -12.66
CA THR A 133 2.70 -11.17 -13.79
C THR A 133 2.26 -12.02 -14.98
N GLU A 134 1.81 -13.25 -14.71
CA GLU A 134 1.49 -14.24 -15.75
C GLU A 134 0.01 -14.18 -16.15
N ASN A 135 -0.87 -14.05 -15.16
CA ASN A 135 -2.32 -14.13 -15.32
C ASN A 135 -3.09 -13.34 -14.23
N PRO A 136 -3.15 -12.00 -14.34
CA PRO A 136 -3.85 -11.16 -13.38
C PRO A 136 -5.35 -11.47 -13.27
N GLU A 137 -5.96 -12.04 -14.32
CA GLU A 137 -7.36 -12.46 -14.32
C GLU A 137 -7.60 -13.62 -13.32
N VAL A 138 -6.71 -14.62 -13.31
CA VAL A 138 -6.78 -15.74 -12.35
C VAL A 138 -6.59 -15.23 -10.93
N ALA A 139 -5.59 -14.36 -10.69
CA ALA A 139 -5.39 -13.73 -9.39
C ALA A 139 -6.66 -12.99 -8.91
N ALA A 140 -7.29 -12.23 -9.81
CA ALA A 140 -8.53 -11.53 -9.52
C ALA A 140 -9.70 -12.48 -9.22
N GLN A 141 -9.81 -13.61 -9.93
CA GLN A 141 -10.84 -14.62 -9.70
C GLN A 141 -10.71 -15.28 -8.31
N VAL A 142 -9.50 -15.69 -7.92
CA VAL A 142 -9.25 -16.26 -6.58
C VAL A 142 -9.54 -15.22 -5.51
N LEU A 143 -8.95 -14.03 -5.62
CA LEU A 143 -9.18 -12.95 -4.66
C LEU A 143 -10.62 -12.44 -4.67
N ALA A 144 -11.44 -12.73 -5.69
CA ALA A 144 -12.86 -12.41 -5.66
C ALA A 144 -13.61 -13.18 -4.56
N HIS A 145 -13.18 -14.41 -4.28
CA HIS A 145 -13.80 -15.37 -3.36
C HIS A 145 -13.24 -15.30 -1.95
N VAL A 146 -12.00 -14.82 -1.76
CA VAL A 146 -11.47 -14.55 -0.42
C VAL A 146 -12.24 -13.41 0.28
N SER A 147 -12.14 -13.39 1.61
CA SER A 147 -12.81 -12.40 2.44
C SER A 147 -12.31 -10.98 2.13
N PRO A 148 -13.15 -9.95 2.32
CA PRO A 148 -12.74 -8.56 2.05
C PRO A 148 -11.51 -8.11 2.83
N ALA A 149 -11.31 -8.65 4.04
CA ALA A 149 -10.15 -8.33 4.88
C ALA A 149 -8.87 -8.96 4.32
N SER A 150 -8.91 -10.25 3.98
CA SER A 150 -7.76 -10.98 3.45
C SER A 150 -7.39 -10.49 2.05
N ARG A 151 -8.35 -10.25 1.17
CA ARG A 151 -8.14 -9.58 -0.13
C ARG A 151 -7.39 -8.26 0.01
N ALA A 152 -7.85 -7.39 0.92
CA ALA A 152 -7.21 -6.10 1.15
C ALA A 152 -5.78 -6.25 1.71
N MET A 153 -5.55 -7.24 2.56
CA MET A 153 -4.25 -7.50 3.17
C MET A 153 -3.25 -8.08 2.17
N ILE A 154 -3.67 -9.06 1.36
CA ILE A 154 -2.85 -9.65 0.28
C ILE A 154 -2.49 -8.55 -0.73
N LEU A 155 -3.46 -7.79 -1.25
CA LEU A 155 -3.19 -6.69 -2.19
C LEU A 155 -2.25 -5.63 -1.61
N ALA A 156 -2.39 -5.30 -0.32
CA ALA A 156 -1.48 -4.38 0.36
C ALA A 156 -0.05 -4.92 0.43
N ASN A 157 0.12 -6.22 0.72
CA ASN A 157 1.43 -6.84 0.76
C ASN A 157 2.03 -7.01 -0.64
N VAL A 158 1.23 -7.33 -1.67
CA VAL A 158 1.70 -7.33 -3.06
C VAL A 158 2.24 -5.95 -3.40
N ALA A 159 1.53 -4.86 -3.08
CA ALA A 159 2.01 -3.49 -3.33
C ALA A 159 3.24 -3.08 -2.50
N ARG A 160 3.58 -3.80 -1.42
CA ARG A 160 4.81 -3.56 -0.63
C ARG A 160 6.03 -4.25 -1.19
N LEU A 161 5.86 -5.27 -2.02
CA LEU A 161 6.97 -5.93 -2.67
C LEU A 161 7.72 -4.92 -3.57
N PRO A 162 9.02 -5.12 -3.83
CA PRO A 162 9.79 -4.18 -4.63
C PRO A 162 9.26 -4.07 -6.07
N SER A 163 8.82 -2.89 -6.48
CA SER A 163 8.40 -2.59 -7.86
C SER A 163 7.19 -3.40 -8.35
N THR A 164 6.19 -3.57 -7.47
CA THR A 164 4.96 -4.36 -7.71
C THR A 164 3.61 -3.64 -7.46
N PRO A 165 3.50 -2.35 -7.04
CA PRO A 165 2.18 -1.72 -6.91
C PRO A 165 1.33 -1.75 -8.19
N ASP A 166 1.97 -1.80 -9.35
CA ASP A 166 1.35 -1.98 -10.66
C ASP A 166 0.73 -3.37 -10.86
N LYS A 167 1.33 -4.42 -10.28
CA LYS A 167 0.77 -5.78 -10.30
C LYS A 167 -0.47 -5.90 -9.43
N ALA A 168 -0.45 -5.33 -8.22
CA ALA A 168 -1.64 -5.23 -7.39
C ALA A 168 -2.76 -4.43 -8.08
N ALA A 169 -2.39 -3.38 -8.83
CA ALA A 169 -3.33 -2.63 -9.67
C ALA A 169 -3.88 -3.47 -10.82
N ALA A 170 -3.06 -4.29 -11.49
CA ALA A 170 -3.50 -5.18 -12.57
C ALA A 170 -4.54 -6.19 -12.08
N ILE A 171 -4.32 -6.81 -10.92
CA ILE A 171 -5.34 -7.66 -10.27
C ILE A 171 -6.64 -6.87 -10.08
N LEU A 172 -6.55 -5.65 -9.53
CA LEU A 172 -7.71 -4.81 -9.24
C LEU A 172 -8.50 -4.42 -10.50
N GLU A 173 -7.84 -4.28 -11.65
CA GLU A 173 -8.47 -3.99 -12.95
C GLU A 173 -9.30 -5.16 -13.47
N GLU A 174 -8.88 -6.39 -13.22
CA GLU A 174 -9.59 -7.60 -13.65
C GLU A 174 -10.76 -7.96 -12.71
N MET A 175 -10.82 -7.35 -11.52
CA MET A 175 -11.95 -7.52 -10.60
C MET A 175 -13.20 -6.76 -11.09
N SER A 176 -14.37 -7.18 -10.61
CA SER A 176 -15.55 -6.34 -10.72
C SER A 176 -15.38 -5.05 -9.89
N ILE A 177 -15.95 -3.94 -10.37
CA ILE A 177 -15.82 -2.63 -9.72
C ILE A 177 -16.29 -2.65 -8.25
N ASP A 178 -17.37 -3.38 -7.94
CA ASP A 178 -17.86 -3.51 -6.56
C ASP A 178 -16.82 -4.17 -5.64
N LYS A 179 -16.09 -5.18 -6.14
CA LYS A 179 -15.02 -5.85 -5.40
C LYS A 179 -13.77 -4.98 -5.29
N ALA A 180 -13.42 -4.25 -6.33
CA ALA A 180 -12.32 -3.30 -6.30
C ALA A 180 -12.55 -2.17 -5.28
N VAL A 181 -13.77 -1.62 -5.24
CA VAL A 181 -14.19 -0.63 -4.24
C VAL A 181 -14.10 -1.22 -2.83
N GLU A 182 -14.65 -2.43 -2.62
CA GLU A 182 -14.61 -3.12 -1.33
C GLU A 182 -13.17 -3.33 -0.84
N ALA A 183 -12.26 -3.77 -1.73
CA ALA A 183 -10.85 -3.97 -1.41
C ALA A 183 -10.18 -2.68 -0.93
N ILE A 184 -10.27 -1.59 -1.71
CA ILE A 184 -9.67 -0.30 -1.35
C ILE A 184 -10.27 0.26 -0.06
N GLU A 185 -11.58 0.18 0.14
CA GLU A 185 -12.18 0.60 1.40
C GLU A 185 -11.69 -0.22 2.60
N HIS A 186 -11.52 -1.53 2.43
CA HIS A 186 -10.96 -2.39 3.47
C HIS A 186 -9.49 -2.07 3.76
N MET A 187 -8.67 -1.77 2.76
CA MET A 187 -7.31 -1.26 2.95
C MET A 187 -7.30 0.03 3.79
N VAL A 188 -8.19 0.98 3.48
CA VAL A 188 -8.34 2.23 4.26
C VAL A 188 -8.81 1.95 5.71
N LYS A 189 -9.71 0.98 5.93
CA LYS A 189 -10.13 0.55 7.28
C LYS A 189 -8.95 -0.01 8.07
N MET A 190 -8.11 -0.83 7.42
CA MET A 190 -6.96 -1.53 8.00
C MET A 190 -5.69 -0.67 8.08
N LYS A 191 -5.73 0.59 7.62
CA LYS A 191 -4.61 1.56 7.64
C LYS A 191 -3.52 1.32 6.60
N TYR A 192 -3.80 0.54 5.55
CA TYR A 192 -2.95 0.41 4.38
C TYR A 192 -3.17 1.58 3.40
N LEU A 193 -2.95 2.81 3.90
CA LEU A 193 -3.31 4.05 3.19
C LEU A 193 -2.34 4.37 2.06
N SER A 194 -1.03 4.17 2.28
CA SER A 194 -0.01 4.38 1.25
C SER A 194 -0.13 3.33 0.17
N GLU A 195 -0.29 2.06 0.54
CA GLU A 195 -0.44 0.95 -0.40
C GLU A 195 -1.69 1.13 -1.27
N ALA A 196 -2.82 1.56 -0.68
CA ALA A 196 -4.03 1.84 -1.44
C ALA A 196 -3.85 3.00 -2.41
N ALA A 197 -3.10 4.04 -2.01
CA ALA A 197 -2.78 5.16 -2.87
C ALA A 197 -1.85 4.78 -4.02
N ASP A 198 -0.86 3.92 -3.76
CA ASP A 198 0.07 3.40 -4.77
C ASP A 198 -0.66 2.53 -5.79
N ILE A 199 -1.52 1.61 -5.35
CA ILE A 199 -2.35 0.80 -6.26
C ILE A 199 -3.22 1.70 -7.16
N LEU A 200 -3.90 2.70 -6.56
CA LEU A 200 -4.74 3.63 -7.33
C LEU A 200 -3.96 4.53 -8.29
N TYR A 201 -2.64 4.69 -8.11
CA TYR A 201 -1.80 5.42 -9.05
C TYR A 201 -1.59 4.65 -10.36
N TYR A 202 -1.51 3.32 -10.29
CA TYR A 202 -1.22 2.46 -11.43
C TYR A 202 -2.45 1.96 -12.19
N VAL A 203 -3.65 1.97 -11.60
CA VAL A 203 -4.87 1.65 -12.36
C VAL A 203 -5.15 2.70 -13.45
N SER A 204 -5.87 2.27 -14.50
CA SER A 204 -6.32 3.14 -15.58
C SER A 204 -7.21 4.28 -15.09
N ASP A 205 -7.25 5.37 -15.84
CA ASP A 205 -8.06 6.55 -15.51
C ASP A 205 -9.57 6.21 -15.41
N GLU A 206 -10.04 5.22 -16.19
CA GLU A 206 -11.42 4.75 -16.15
C GLU A 206 -11.71 4.00 -14.85
N THR A 207 -10.90 3.00 -14.52
CA THR A 207 -11.03 2.21 -13.28
C THR A 207 -10.88 3.09 -12.05
N LEU A 208 -9.90 4.01 -12.05
CA LEU A 208 -9.73 5.01 -10.99
C LEU A 208 -11.00 5.82 -10.76
N ALA A 209 -11.62 6.33 -11.82
CA ALA A 209 -12.83 7.14 -11.71
C ALA A 209 -14.03 6.33 -11.18
N GLN A 210 -14.16 5.06 -11.60
CA GLN A 210 -15.23 4.16 -11.18
C GLN A 210 -15.08 3.76 -9.71
N ILE A 211 -13.88 3.34 -9.29
CA ILE A 211 -13.58 3.04 -7.88
C ILE A 211 -13.82 4.27 -7.03
N TRP A 212 -13.27 5.42 -7.43
CA TRP A 212 -13.45 6.66 -6.70
C TRP A 212 -14.91 7.08 -6.61
N ALA A 213 -15.73 6.84 -7.63
CA ALA A 213 -17.16 7.13 -7.56
C ALA A 213 -17.89 6.19 -6.57
N GLY A 214 -17.52 4.91 -6.53
CA GLY A 214 -18.14 3.89 -5.68
C GLY A 214 -17.79 4.00 -4.20
N MET A 215 -16.61 4.52 -3.85
CA MET A 215 -16.18 4.66 -2.46
C MET A 215 -17.05 5.63 -1.63
N ALA A 216 -17.17 5.36 -0.34
CA ALA A 216 -17.76 6.29 0.62
C ALA A 216 -16.85 7.50 0.91
N GLU A 217 -17.47 8.65 1.13
CA GLU A 217 -16.80 9.93 1.37
C GLU A 217 -15.85 9.89 2.59
N THR A 218 -16.19 9.10 3.61
CA THR A 218 -15.35 8.93 4.81
C THR A 218 -14.02 8.23 4.51
N TYR A 219 -13.97 7.33 3.53
CA TYR A 219 -12.73 6.66 3.11
C TYR A 219 -11.93 7.54 2.16
N LYS A 220 -12.58 8.22 1.22
CA LYS A 220 -11.95 9.22 0.34
C LYS A 220 -11.15 10.24 1.15
N ASN A 221 -11.78 10.85 2.15
CA ASN A 221 -11.14 11.87 2.99
C ASN A 221 -9.93 11.34 3.79
N LYS A 222 -9.90 10.05 4.12
CA LYS A 222 -8.75 9.42 4.78
C LYS A 222 -7.62 9.11 3.80
N LEU A 223 -7.96 8.83 2.53
CA LEU A 223 -7.02 8.40 1.51
C LEU A 223 -6.34 9.59 0.82
N ILE A 224 -7.05 10.70 0.56
CA ILE A 224 -6.52 11.91 -0.12
C ILE A 224 -5.11 12.31 0.35
N PRO A 225 -4.78 12.36 1.65
CA PRO A 225 -3.44 12.78 2.10
C PRO A 225 -2.29 11.87 1.66
N TYR A 226 -2.59 10.65 1.23
CA TYR A 226 -1.61 9.63 0.80
C TYR A 226 -1.59 9.48 -0.72
N MET A 227 -2.59 10.03 -1.42
CA MET A 227 -2.68 9.91 -2.87
C MET A 227 -1.64 10.76 -3.57
N HIS A 228 -1.01 10.16 -4.58
CA HIS A 228 -0.14 10.85 -5.53
C HIS A 228 -0.82 12.07 -6.15
N ALA A 229 -0.05 13.15 -6.29
CA ALA A 229 -0.52 14.38 -6.90
C ALA A 229 -1.15 14.18 -8.29
N ASP A 230 -0.59 13.28 -9.11
CA ASP A 230 -1.09 12.98 -10.45
C ASP A 230 -2.45 12.24 -10.40
N THR A 231 -2.62 11.29 -9.49
CA THR A 231 -3.91 10.60 -9.26
C THR A 231 -4.98 11.60 -8.85
N LEU A 232 -4.65 12.51 -7.93
CA LEU A 232 -5.55 13.59 -7.53
C LEU A 232 -5.83 14.58 -8.67
N ALA A 233 -4.89 14.79 -9.58
CA ALA A 233 -5.09 15.64 -10.75
C ALA A 233 -6.10 15.02 -11.73
N LYS A 234 -5.98 13.70 -12.01
CA LYS A 234 -6.93 12.93 -12.82
C LYS A 234 -8.35 13.02 -12.25
N LEU A 235 -8.48 12.92 -10.93
CA LEU A 235 -9.74 13.06 -10.20
C LEU A 235 -10.21 14.52 -10.02
N LYS A 236 -9.43 15.52 -10.45
CA LYS A 236 -9.69 16.96 -10.28
C LYS A 236 -9.78 17.40 -8.80
N LEU A 237 -9.06 16.72 -7.91
CA LEU A 237 -9.01 16.96 -6.47
C LEU A 237 -7.68 17.55 -5.99
N LEU A 238 -6.66 17.63 -6.85
CA LEU A 238 -5.32 18.09 -6.48
C LEU A 238 -5.29 19.47 -5.80
N PHE A 239 -6.25 20.32 -6.09
CA PHE A 239 -6.29 21.68 -5.58
C PHE A 239 -7.46 21.89 -4.63
N LYS A 240 -7.14 22.32 -3.41
CA LYS A 240 -8.13 22.81 -2.45
C LYS A 240 -8.80 24.09 -2.96
N ALA A 241 -8.01 24.99 -3.55
CA ALA A 241 -8.50 26.24 -4.13
C ALA A 241 -7.56 26.78 -5.22
N LYS A 242 -8.12 27.55 -6.14
CA LYS A 242 -7.40 28.30 -7.19
C LYS A 242 -8.00 29.70 -7.33
N LYS A 243 -7.15 30.72 -7.36
CA LYS A 243 -7.56 32.12 -7.56
C LYS A 243 -6.61 32.81 -8.52
N ALA A 244 -7.16 33.66 -9.37
CA ALA A 244 -6.41 34.48 -10.31
C ALA A 244 -7.18 35.78 -10.57
N ASN A 245 -6.53 36.93 -10.40
CA ASN A 245 -7.10 38.24 -10.73
C ASN A 245 -6.15 39.05 -11.61
N LEU A 246 -6.74 39.83 -12.51
CA LEU A 246 -6.08 40.96 -13.15
C LEU A 246 -5.98 42.10 -12.13
N LEU A 247 -4.77 42.58 -11.90
CA LEU A 247 -4.49 43.73 -11.06
C LEU A 247 -3.97 44.89 -11.91
N ILE A 248 -4.65 46.03 -11.85
CA ILE A 248 -4.27 47.26 -12.53
C ILE A 248 -3.85 48.29 -11.48
N LEU A 249 -2.65 48.85 -11.62
CA LEU A 249 -2.05 49.78 -10.67
C LEU A 249 -1.59 51.06 -11.38
N PRO A 250 -1.91 52.24 -10.84
CA PRO A 250 -1.24 53.47 -11.26
C PRO A 250 0.20 53.52 -10.73
N ALA A 251 1.02 54.41 -11.31
CA ALA A 251 2.40 54.60 -10.86
C ALA A 251 2.47 54.99 -9.38
N GLY A 252 3.41 54.40 -8.64
CA GLY A 252 3.64 54.66 -7.22
C GLY A 252 2.62 54.01 -6.27
N ALA A 253 1.62 53.29 -6.79
CA ALA A 253 0.64 52.63 -5.95
C ALA A 253 1.19 51.36 -5.31
N VAL A 254 0.81 51.13 -4.07
CA VAL A 254 0.95 49.84 -3.38
C VAL A 254 -0.43 49.26 -3.20
N LYS A 255 -0.63 48.01 -3.59
CA LYS A 255 -1.91 47.33 -3.46
C LYS A 255 -1.72 45.94 -2.90
N THR A 256 -2.64 45.59 -2.02
CA THR A 256 -2.81 44.26 -1.47
C THR A 256 -3.93 43.52 -2.20
N VAL A 257 -3.68 42.27 -2.59
CA VAL A 257 -4.66 41.32 -3.13
C VAL A 257 -4.71 40.14 -2.17
N SER A 258 -5.83 39.99 -1.48
CA SER A 258 -6.02 38.95 -0.47
C SER A 258 -6.81 37.77 -1.04
N TYR A 259 -6.27 36.57 -0.85
CA TYR A 259 -6.88 35.26 -1.11
C TYR A 259 -6.81 34.39 0.17
N VAL A 260 -6.84 35.02 1.34
CA VAL A 260 -6.59 34.36 2.62
C VAL A 260 -7.69 33.35 2.93
N GLU A 261 -8.96 33.69 2.67
CA GLU A 261 -10.09 32.78 2.93
C GLU A 261 -10.08 31.55 2.02
N GLU A 262 -9.53 31.65 0.81
CA GLU A 262 -9.57 30.56 -0.15
C GLU A 262 -8.28 29.74 -0.22
N THR A 263 -7.12 30.42 -0.23
CA THR A 263 -5.80 29.80 -0.42
C THR A 263 -4.84 30.05 0.74
N GLY A 264 -5.19 30.94 1.68
CA GLY A 264 -4.31 31.35 2.77
C GLY A 264 -3.18 32.29 2.34
N VAL A 265 -3.33 33.00 1.23
CA VAL A 265 -2.25 33.85 0.67
C VAL A 265 -2.73 35.28 0.45
N GLU A 266 -1.86 36.23 0.76
CA GLU A 266 -1.99 37.63 0.39
C GLU A 266 -0.79 38.08 -0.44
N PHE A 267 -1.01 38.86 -1.50
CA PHE A 267 0.06 39.50 -2.27
C PHE A 267 0.06 41.00 -2.04
N LYS A 268 1.24 41.58 -1.84
CA LYS A 268 1.44 43.03 -1.83
C LYS A 268 2.35 43.41 -2.99
N VAL A 269 1.85 44.26 -3.88
CA VAL A 269 2.54 44.70 -5.10
C VAL A 269 2.80 46.19 -5.03
N SER A 270 4.05 46.59 -5.28
CA SER A 270 4.47 48.00 -5.33
C SER A 270 4.82 48.38 -6.76
N ALA A 271 4.02 49.25 -7.37
CA ALA A 271 4.19 49.70 -8.76
C ALA A 271 5.09 50.95 -8.86
N VAL A 272 6.01 50.96 -9.81
CA VAL A 272 6.83 52.14 -10.15
C VAL A 272 6.29 52.90 -11.37
N LYS A 273 5.58 52.19 -12.26
CA LYS A 273 4.92 52.74 -13.46
C LYS A 273 3.47 52.26 -13.50
N PRO A 274 2.58 52.88 -14.32
CA PRO A 274 1.26 52.32 -14.55
C PRO A 274 1.42 50.92 -15.14
N THR A 275 0.75 49.93 -14.55
CA THR A 275 0.97 48.53 -14.90
C THR A 275 -0.31 47.72 -14.75
N ALA A 276 -0.36 46.62 -15.48
CA ALA A 276 -1.38 45.60 -15.36
C ALA A 276 -0.70 44.24 -15.35
N GLY A 277 -1.06 43.40 -14.39
CA GLY A 277 -0.49 42.08 -14.22
C GLY A 277 -1.49 41.09 -13.66
N VAL A 278 -1.13 39.81 -13.70
CA VAL A 278 -1.97 38.74 -13.18
C VAL A 278 -1.34 38.17 -11.93
N VAL A 279 -2.11 38.16 -10.85
CA VAL A 279 -1.75 37.53 -9.59
C VAL A 279 -2.54 36.25 -9.44
N LYS A 280 -1.87 35.14 -9.12
CA LYS A 280 -2.45 33.80 -8.97
C LYS A 280 -1.95 33.13 -7.70
N ALA A 281 -2.86 32.46 -7.00
CA ALA A 281 -2.55 31.52 -5.93
C ALA A 281 -3.35 30.23 -6.11
N CYS A 282 -2.70 29.10 -5.93
CA CYS A 282 -3.36 27.80 -5.81
C CYS A 282 -2.86 27.11 -4.54
N GLN A 283 -3.77 26.46 -3.80
CA GLN A 283 -3.39 25.60 -2.67
C GLN A 283 -3.57 24.15 -3.07
N TYR A 284 -2.51 23.35 -2.95
CA TYR A 284 -2.56 21.91 -3.19
C TYR A 284 -3.03 21.18 -1.93
N VAL A 285 -3.65 20.01 -2.12
CA VAL A 285 -4.07 19.14 -1.00
C VAL A 285 -2.93 18.26 -0.47
N VAL A 286 -1.96 17.95 -1.32
CA VAL A 286 -0.74 17.17 -1.02
C VAL A 286 0.49 17.87 -1.61
N ASN A 287 1.68 17.32 -1.33
CA ASN A 287 2.91 17.75 -1.98
C ASN A 287 2.83 17.45 -3.49
N PRO A 288 2.86 18.45 -4.39
CA PRO A 288 2.84 18.18 -5.83
C PRO A 288 4.18 17.67 -6.39
N LYS A 289 5.21 17.54 -5.53
CA LYS A 289 6.59 17.16 -5.85
C LYS A 289 7.13 16.21 -4.78
N GLU A 290 6.54 15.03 -4.71
CA GLU A 290 6.82 14.00 -3.70
C GLU A 290 8.24 13.41 -3.85
N GLU A 291 8.67 13.21 -5.09
CA GLU A 291 10.01 12.74 -5.49
C GLU A 291 11.13 13.77 -5.26
N ALA A 292 10.78 15.01 -4.90
CA ALA A 292 11.77 16.06 -4.74
C ALA A 292 12.55 15.91 -3.44
N SER A 293 13.86 16.05 -3.52
CA SER A 293 14.73 15.97 -2.35
C SER A 293 14.41 17.08 -1.34
N LEU A 294 14.44 16.72 -0.06
CA LEU A 294 14.14 17.60 1.06
C LEU A 294 15.34 17.65 2.02
N PRO A 295 15.65 18.81 2.63
CA PRO A 295 16.66 18.86 3.67
C PRO A 295 16.32 17.93 4.84
N GLU A 296 17.36 17.39 5.48
CA GLU A 296 17.22 16.44 6.60
C GLU A 296 16.37 17.05 7.73
N ALA A 297 15.52 16.22 8.32
CA ALA A 297 14.59 16.57 9.41
C ALA A 297 13.53 17.63 9.10
N VAL A 298 13.39 18.10 7.85
CA VAL A 298 12.31 19.03 7.48
C VAL A 298 11.01 18.27 7.24
N SER A 299 9.89 18.83 7.70
CA SER A 299 8.54 18.45 7.26
C SER A 299 7.91 19.63 6.51
N LEU A 300 7.56 19.39 5.25
CA LEU A 300 6.78 20.35 4.46
C LEU A 300 5.30 20.22 4.78
N LYS A 301 4.66 21.38 4.83
CA LYS A 301 3.25 21.64 5.05
C LYS A 301 2.78 22.67 4.02
N LYS A 302 1.46 22.80 3.85
CA LYS A 302 0.80 23.83 3.04
C LYS A 302 1.53 24.18 1.72
N PHE A 303 1.24 23.39 0.69
CA PHE A 303 1.82 23.54 -0.63
C PHE A 303 1.02 24.54 -1.48
N LEU A 304 1.71 25.44 -2.16
CA LEU A 304 1.14 26.58 -2.86
C LEU A 304 1.80 26.75 -4.24
N TYR A 305 1.02 27.12 -5.25
CA TYR A 305 1.56 27.72 -6.47
C TYR A 305 1.31 29.22 -6.40
N LEU A 306 2.37 30.01 -6.47
CA LEU A 306 2.31 31.48 -6.40
C LEU A 306 2.84 32.07 -7.70
N SER A 307 2.12 33.02 -8.26
CA SER A 307 2.55 33.72 -9.48
C SER A 307 2.03 35.15 -9.45
N ALA A 308 2.90 36.12 -9.66
CA ALA A 308 2.52 37.51 -9.86
C ALA A 308 3.34 38.07 -11.03
N LEU A 309 2.71 38.12 -12.20
CA LEU A 309 3.37 38.48 -13.45
C LEU A 309 2.96 39.88 -13.87
N PHE A 310 3.95 40.76 -13.97
CA PHE A 310 3.83 42.14 -14.44
C PHE A 310 4.88 42.40 -15.53
N PRO A 311 4.65 43.35 -16.45
CA PRO A 311 5.68 43.80 -17.37
C PRO A 311 6.97 44.22 -16.63
N GLU A 312 8.11 43.93 -17.24
CA GLU A 312 9.44 44.24 -16.69
C GLU A 312 9.56 45.73 -16.32
N ASP A 313 10.30 46.00 -15.24
CA ASP A 313 10.56 47.35 -14.72
C ASP A 313 9.31 48.20 -14.41
N THR A 314 8.14 47.56 -14.21
CA THR A 314 6.90 48.27 -13.82
C THR A 314 6.53 48.11 -12.35
N VAL A 315 7.09 47.10 -11.68
CA VAL A 315 6.96 46.84 -10.25
C VAL A 315 8.34 46.82 -9.60
N SER A 316 8.47 47.37 -8.40
CA SER A 316 9.73 47.35 -7.64
C SER A 316 9.83 46.14 -6.72
N GLN A 317 8.69 45.68 -6.21
CA GLN A 317 8.65 44.57 -5.26
C GLN A 317 7.27 43.91 -5.28
N ILE A 318 7.30 42.59 -5.15
CA ILE A 318 6.14 41.76 -4.87
C ILE A 318 6.48 40.94 -3.64
N THR A 319 5.63 41.00 -2.62
CA THR A 319 5.71 40.08 -1.48
C THR A 319 4.48 39.20 -1.44
N ALA A 320 4.67 37.96 -1.00
CA ALA A 320 3.57 37.04 -0.69
C ALA A 320 3.62 36.74 0.81
N THR A 321 2.49 36.91 1.48
CA THR A 321 2.29 36.58 2.89
C THR A 321 1.39 35.34 2.94
N ILE A 322 1.91 34.28 3.54
CA ILE A 322 1.23 33.00 3.68
C ILE A 322 0.73 32.89 5.12
N HIS A 323 -0.59 32.82 5.28
CA HIS A 323 -1.22 32.56 6.56
C HIS A 323 -1.27 31.06 6.82
N TYR A 324 -1.00 30.64 8.04
CA TYR A 324 -1.12 29.25 8.47
C TYR A 324 -1.93 29.15 9.76
N THR A 325 -2.24 27.92 10.15
CA THR A 325 -2.83 27.62 11.46
C THR A 325 -1.98 26.59 12.17
N ASP A 326 -2.03 26.57 13.50
CA ASP A 326 -1.30 25.59 14.32
C ASP A 326 -1.65 24.15 13.91
N LYS A 327 -2.88 23.92 13.46
CA LYS A 327 -3.32 22.62 12.94
C LYS A 327 -2.64 22.26 11.62
N GLU A 328 -2.49 23.22 10.71
CA GLU A 328 -1.76 23.00 9.44
C GLU A 328 -0.27 22.74 9.68
N MET A 329 0.31 23.35 10.72
CA MET A 329 1.71 23.23 11.09
C MET A 329 1.97 22.19 12.19
N ALA A 330 1.01 21.33 12.50
CA ALA A 330 1.15 20.34 13.56
C ALA A 330 2.38 19.43 13.31
N GLY A 331 3.22 19.31 14.34
CA GLY A 331 4.48 18.54 14.28
C GLY A 331 5.69 19.32 13.77
N VAL A 332 5.53 20.59 13.37
CA VAL A 332 6.63 21.49 13.03
C VAL A 332 6.87 22.46 14.18
N LEU A 333 8.14 22.67 14.54
CA LEU A 333 8.54 23.68 15.53
C LEU A 333 8.39 25.08 14.96
N GLU A 334 7.53 25.89 15.57
CA GLU A 334 7.13 27.20 15.04
C GLU A 334 8.30 28.15 14.75
N PHE A 335 9.28 28.23 15.65
CA PHE A 335 10.48 29.07 15.47
C PHE A 335 11.42 28.60 14.35
N THR A 336 11.15 27.44 13.75
CA THR A 336 11.90 26.88 12.60
C THR A 336 11.15 27.06 11.28
N ILE A 337 9.94 27.62 11.31
CA ILE A 337 9.12 27.80 10.11
C ILE A 337 9.86 28.67 9.10
N THR A 338 9.91 28.19 7.87
CA THR A 338 10.39 28.94 6.71
C THR A 338 9.60 28.53 5.47
N VAL A 339 9.68 29.34 4.42
CA VAL A 339 9.15 28.96 3.12
C VAL A 339 10.22 28.25 2.32
N TYR A 340 9.83 27.13 1.71
CA TYR A 340 10.61 26.38 0.75
C TYR A 340 10.06 26.64 -0.65
N LYS A 341 10.96 26.79 -1.61
CA LYS A 341 10.62 26.87 -3.03
C LYS A 341 11.11 25.60 -3.71
N TYR A 342 10.27 24.99 -4.53
CA TYR A 342 10.67 23.89 -5.38
C TYR A 342 11.57 24.42 -6.50
N ASP A 343 12.76 23.84 -6.60
CA ASP A 343 13.68 24.04 -7.70
C ASP A 343 13.61 22.87 -8.68
N HIS A 344 13.28 23.19 -9.92
CA HIS A 344 13.11 22.19 -10.98
C HIS A 344 14.44 21.58 -11.41
N ASP A 345 15.52 22.39 -11.44
CA ASP A 345 16.80 21.96 -11.99
C ASP A 345 17.50 20.93 -11.10
N SER A 346 17.40 21.10 -9.78
CA SER A 346 17.94 20.15 -8.80
C SER A 346 16.92 19.13 -8.28
N ASN A 347 15.65 19.22 -8.71
CA ASN A 347 14.52 18.47 -8.15
C ASN A 347 14.55 18.48 -6.60
N SER A 348 14.60 19.67 -6.01
CA SER A 348 14.76 19.84 -4.56
C SER A 348 13.91 20.97 -4.00
N TRP A 349 13.63 20.90 -2.70
CA TRP A 349 13.00 21.98 -1.94
C TRP A 349 14.06 22.83 -1.25
N ILE A 350 14.17 24.10 -1.67
CA ILE A 350 15.20 25.02 -1.19
C ILE A 350 14.58 26.05 -0.25
N PRO A 351 15.09 26.23 0.98
CA PRO A 351 14.61 27.28 1.86
C PRO A 351 14.95 28.65 1.28
N ILE A 352 14.01 29.60 1.38
CA ILE A 352 14.19 30.97 0.95
C ILE A 352 14.05 31.94 2.12
N GLU A 353 14.59 33.15 1.96
CA GLU A 353 14.50 34.19 2.98
C GLU A 353 13.03 34.47 3.32
N THR A 354 12.68 34.22 4.59
CA THR A 354 11.31 34.26 5.09
C THR A 354 11.27 35.07 6.38
N THR A 355 10.32 36.00 6.47
CA THR A 355 9.99 36.69 7.71
C THR A 355 8.75 36.06 8.32
N VAL A 356 8.89 35.45 9.50
CA VAL A 356 7.78 34.83 10.23
C VAL A 356 7.26 35.79 11.30
N ASP A 357 5.94 35.89 11.41
CA ASP A 357 5.21 36.51 12.51
C ASP A 357 4.39 35.41 13.22
N GLU A 358 4.93 34.92 14.33
CA GLU A 358 4.33 33.88 15.16
C GLU A 358 3.04 34.35 15.85
N THR A 359 2.85 35.66 16.02
CA THR A 359 1.64 36.19 16.67
C THR A 359 0.46 36.15 15.71
N GLU A 360 0.70 36.47 14.45
CA GLU A 360 -0.32 36.51 13.40
C GLU A 360 -0.38 35.22 12.56
N ASN A 361 0.48 34.23 12.87
CA ASN A 361 0.64 32.99 12.11
C ASN A 361 0.86 33.24 10.62
N THR A 362 1.86 34.08 10.30
CA THR A 362 2.19 34.40 8.90
C THR A 362 3.67 34.22 8.58
N ALA A 363 3.93 33.85 7.33
CA ALA A 363 5.27 33.79 6.76
C ALA A 363 5.30 34.61 5.46
N THR A 364 6.21 35.58 5.39
CA THR A 364 6.30 36.52 4.27
C THR A 364 7.59 36.32 3.49
N ILE A 365 7.46 36.25 2.15
CA ILE A 365 8.58 36.14 1.21
C ILE A 365 8.54 37.26 0.17
N THR A 366 9.69 37.56 -0.42
CA THR A 366 9.74 38.34 -1.67
C THR A 366 9.60 37.38 -2.85
N LEU A 367 8.61 37.63 -3.72
CA LEU A 367 8.35 36.82 -4.90
C LEU A 367 9.13 37.38 -6.09
N THR A 368 10.13 36.65 -6.55
CA THR A 368 10.93 37.02 -7.74
C THR A 368 10.41 36.38 -9.02
N GLU A 369 9.84 35.18 -8.91
CA GLU A 369 9.30 34.45 -10.05
C GLU A 369 8.14 33.52 -9.67
N PRO A 370 7.28 33.12 -10.62
CA PRO A 370 6.28 32.09 -10.39
C PRO A 370 6.91 30.77 -9.96
N GLY A 371 6.26 30.07 -9.05
CA GLY A 371 6.81 28.81 -8.56
C GLY A 371 5.87 28.05 -7.64
N ILE A 372 6.31 26.85 -7.28
CA ILE A 372 5.68 26.04 -6.24
C ILE A 372 6.45 26.29 -4.94
N TYR A 373 5.71 26.56 -3.89
CA TYR A 373 6.19 26.90 -2.57
C TYR A 373 5.54 25.99 -1.52
N ALA A 374 6.18 25.82 -0.39
CA ALA A 374 5.65 25.12 0.77
C ALA A 374 6.06 25.86 2.04
N LEU A 375 5.24 25.79 3.08
CA LEU A 375 5.71 26.10 4.43
C LEU A 375 6.36 24.86 5.02
N GLY A 376 7.40 24.99 5.81
CA GLY A 376 7.97 23.83 6.47
C GLY A 376 8.90 24.23 7.58
N GLY A 377 9.36 23.25 8.33
CA GLY A 377 10.29 23.41 9.43
C GLY A 377 10.68 22.05 9.98
N ILE A 378 11.41 22.07 11.10
CA ILE A 378 11.89 20.86 11.79
C ILE A 378 10.82 20.34 12.74
#